data_AF-A0A7F5R0K9-F1
#
_entry.id   AF-A0A7F5R0K9-F1
#
_cell.length_a   1.000
_cell.length_b   1.000
_cell.length_c   1.000
_cell.angle_alpha   90.00
_cell.angle_beta   90.00
_cell.angle_gamma   90.00
#
_symmetry.space_group_name_H-M   'P 1'
#
loop_
_entity.id
_entity.type
_entity.pdbx_description
1 polymer ?
#
loop_
_entity_poly.entity_id
_entity_poly.type
_entity_poly.pdbx_seq_one_letter_code
_entity_poly.pdbx_strand_id
1 'polypeptide(L)'
;MIYERGECMPHRTDDAFLLRFLRARYFVLERAHRLFVNYYNFKENNPEIFEGVNLMKLQELGTTNIITVPPYREQTGRRILLYRMGKK
;
A
#
# COMPACT_ATOMS: atom_id res chain seq x y z
N MET A 1 9.35 -18.42 11.41
CA MET A 1 8.19 -17.76 10.78
C MET A 1 8.08 -16.33 11.26
N ILE A 2 7.68 -15.35 10.44
CA ILE A 2 7.61 -13.87 10.66
C ILE A 2 7.74 -13.37 12.13
N TYR A 3 6.96 -13.89 13.08
CA TYR A 3 7.04 -13.56 14.50
C TYR A 3 8.36 -13.95 15.19
N GLU A 4 9.00 -15.04 14.79
CA GLU A 4 10.27 -15.55 15.34
C GLU A 4 11.45 -14.61 15.10
N ARG A 5 11.41 -13.75 14.07
CA ARG A 5 12.48 -12.77 13.83
C ARG A 5 12.32 -11.49 14.66
N GLY A 6 11.13 -11.22 15.20
CA GLY A 6 10.87 -10.04 16.04
C GLY A 6 11.05 -8.68 15.35
N GLU A 7 11.21 -8.66 14.01
CA GLU A 7 11.55 -7.45 13.25
C GLU A 7 10.38 -6.48 13.05
N CYS A 8 9.12 -6.95 13.17
CA CYS A 8 7.93 -6.10 13.13
C CYS A 8 6.74 -6.79 13.81
N MET A 9 5.76 -6.00 14.26
CA MET A 9 4.49 -6.50 14.81
C MET A 9 3.33 -6.28 13.82
N PRO A 10 3.03 -7.26 12.96
CA PRO A 10 2.02 -7.05 11.95
C PRO A 10 0.60 -7.09 12.51
N HIS A 11 -0.19 -6.07 12.20
CA HIS A 11 -1.61 -6.00 12.55
C HIS A 11 -2.47 -7.08 11.85
N ARG A 12 -1.97 -7.70 10.78
CA ARG A 12 -2.71 -8.63 9.93
C ARG A 12 -1.77 -9.60 9.21
N THR A 13 -2.14 -10.89 9.15
CA THR A 13 -1.31 -11.97 8.58
C THR A 13 -2.11 -13.01 7.79
N ASP A 14 -3.30 -12.66 7.28
CA ASP A 14 -4.06 -13.55 6.39
C ASP A 14 -3.34 -13.77 5.05
N ASP A 15 -3.62 -14.91 4.44
CA ASP A 15 -3.02 -15.34 3.18
C ASP A 15 -3.14 -14.29 2.08
N ALA A 16 -4.31 -13.66 1.92
CA ALA A 16 -4.55 -12.66 0.89
C ALA A 16 -3.72 -11.38 1.10
N PHE A 17 -3.38 -11.04 2.34
CA PHE A 17 -2.49 -9.93 2.66
C PHE A 17 -1.02 -10.32 2.43
N LEU A 18 -0.58 -11.47 2.96
CA LEU A 18 0.80 -11.95 2.82
C LEU A 18 1.18 -12.21 1.35
N LEU A 19 0.25 -12.72 0.55
CA LEU A 19 0.46 -12.96 -0.89
C LEU A 19 0.83 -11.69 -1.66
N ARG A 20 0.47 -10.49 -1.19
CA ARG A 20 0.84 -9.23 -1.84
C ARG A 20 2.35 -9.03 -1.84
N PHE A 21 3.00 -9.30 -0.70
CA PHE A 21 4.44 -9.15 -0.52
C PHE A 21 5.21 -10.23 -1.29
N LEU A 22 4.71 -11.46 -1.26
CA LEU A 22 5.29 -12.59 -2.00
C LEU A 22 5.22 -12.34 -3.52
N ARG A 23 4.05 -11.97 -4.06
CA ARG A 23 3.88 -11.69 -5.49
C ARG A 23 4.75 -10.51 -5.95
N ALA A 24 4.87 -9.46 -5.13
CA ALA A 24 5.71 -8.30 -5.44
C ALA A 24 7.21 -8.61 -5.48
N ARG A 25 7.63 -9.77 -4.97
CA ARG A 25 9.05 -10.20 -4.90
C ARG A 25 9.27 -11.57 -5.52
N TYR A 26 8.41 -11.98 -6.46
CA TYR A 26 8.53 -13.25 -7.19
C TYR A 26 8.67 -14.46 -6.27
N PHE A 27 7.99 -14.43 -5.12
CA PHE A 27 8.02 -15.49 -4.10
C PHE A 27 9.40 -15.77 -3.47
N VAL A 28 10.36 -14.86 -3.61
CA VAL A 28 11.63 -14.94 -2.89
C VAL A 28 11.41 -14.51 -1.44
N LEU A 29 11.42 -15.48 -0.52
CA LEU A 29 11.02 -15.28 0.88
C LEU A 29 11.77 -14.15 1.59
N GLU A 30 13.11 -14.14 1.53
CA GLU A 30 13.92 -13.11 2.19
C GLU A 30 13.62 -11.69 1.66
N ARG A 31 13.38 -11.56 0.35
CA ARG A 31 13.04 -10.26 -0.26
C ARG A 31 11.63 -9.81 0.11
N ALA A 32 10.69 -10.75 0.18
CA ALA A 32 9.31 -10.49 0.60
C ALA A 32 9.27 -10.09 2.08
N HIS A 33 10.02 -10.78 2.94
CA HIS A 33 10.16 -10.45 4.35
C HIS A 33 10.72 -9.03 4.55
N ARG A 34 11.81 -8.68 3.85
CA ARG A 34 12.37 -7.32 3.93
C ARG A 34 11.37 -6.25 3.47
N LEU A 35 10.60 -6.51 2.41
CA LEU A 35 9.54 -5.59 1.97
C LEU A 35 8.44 -5.45 3.03
N PHE A 36 8.08 -6.55 3.68
CA PHE A 36 7.07 -6.58 4.74
C PHE A 36 7.49 -5.76 5.96
N VAL A 37 8.71 -5.96 6.46
CA VAL A 37 9.27 -5.18 7.58
C VAL A 37 9.33 -3.70 7.21
N ASN A 38 9.82 -3.36 6.02
CA ASN A 38 9.87 -1.97 5.55
C ASN A 38 8.48 -1.32 5.47
N TYR A 39 7.43 -2.08 5.12
CA TYR A 39 6.06 -1.59 5.09
C TYR A 39 5.56 -1.18 6.47
N TYR A 40 5.83 -1.98 7.50
CA TYR A 40 5.46 -1.64 8.89
C TYR A 40 6.32 -0.52 9.46
N ASN A 41 7.64 -0.55 9.25
CA ASN A 41 8.53 0.53 9.65
C ASN A 41 8.12 1.87 9.04
N PHE A 42 7.71 1.89 7.75
CA PHE A 42 7.20 3.10 7.11
C PHE A 42 5.92 3.60 7.77
N LYS A 43 5.02 2.70 8.18
CA LYS A 43 3.78 3.05 8.85
C LYS A 43 4.03 3.64 10.25
N GLU A 44 4.93 3.03 11.01
CA GLU A 44 5.31 3.48 12.37
C GLU A 44 6.06 4.82 12.34
N ASN A 45 6.91 5.04 11.33
CA ASN A 45 7.69 6.27 11.20
C ASN A 45 6.89 7.47 10.65
N ASN A 46 5.67 7.28 10.14
CA ASN A 46 4.86 8.35 9.56
C ASN A 46 3.42 8.33 10.13
N PRO A 47 3.25 8.40 11.47
CA PRO A 47 1.94 8.31 12.10
C PRO A 47 0.97 9.39 11.58
N GLU A 48 1.45 10.55 11.19
CA GLU A 48 0.64 11.66 10.64
C GLU A 48 -0.12 11.30 9.36
N ILE A 49 0.34 10.29 8.61
CA ILE A 49 -0.31 9.81 7.38
C ILE A 49 -1.30 8.69 7.68
N PHE A 50 -1.03 7.88 8.71
CA PHE A 50 -1.71 6.61 8.94
C PHE A 50 -2.63 6.59 10.16
N GLU A 51 -2.47 7.52 11.09
CA GLU A 51 -3.30 7.69 12.27
C GLU A 51 -4.44 8.67 11.99
N GLY A 52 -5.66 8.36 12.45
CA GLY A 52 -6.82 9.23 12.27
C GLY A 52 -7.32 9.38 10.82
N VAL A 53 -6.97 8.43 9.92
CA VAL A 53 -7.44 8.44 8.53
C VAL A 53 -8.97 8.42 8.48
N ASN A 54 -9.57 9.53 8.03
CA ASN A 54 -11.01 9.66 7.90
C ASN A 54 -11.46 9.29 6.47
N LEU A 55 -12.23 8.21 6.36
CA LEU A 55 -12.75 7.70 5.08
C LEU A 55 -13.60 8.74 4.33
N MET A 56 -14.35 9.60 5.03
CA MET A 56 -15.17 10.63 4.40
C MET A 56 -14.30 11.71 3.74
N LYS A 57 -13.24 12.15 4.43
CA LYS A 57 -12.26 13.09 3.85
C LYS A 57 -11.54 12.50 2.63
N LEU A 58 -11.24 11.20 2.66
CA LEU A 58 -10.66 10.51 1.51
C LEU A 58 -11.63 10.43 0.32
N GLN A 59 -12.93 10.26 0.56
CA GLN A 59 -13.95 10.30 -0.50
C GLN A 59 -14.05 11.69 -1.14
N GLU A 60 -14.00 12.76 -0.34
CA GLU A 60 -13.96 14.15 -0.83
C GLU A 60 -12.70 14.42 -1.70
N LEU A 61 -11.54 13.86 -1.33
CA LEU A 61 -10.35 13.93 -2.19
C LEU A 61 -10.54 13.17 -3.52
N GLY A 62 -11.35 12.11 -3.53
CA GLY A 62 -11.74 11.42 -4.76
C GLY A 62 -12.63 12.25 -5.68
N THR A 63 -13.55 13.05 -5.12
CA THR A 63 -14.47 13.90 -5.91
C THR A 63 -13.78 15.13 -6.50
N THR A 64 -12.70 15.61 -5.87
CA THR A 64 -11.93 16.77 -6.36
C THR A 64 -11.07 16.48 -7.61
N ASN A 65 -11.12 15.27 -8.18
CA ASN A 65 -10.37 14.85 -9.37
C ASN A 65 -8.84 15.07 -9.28
N ILE A 66 -8.30 15.13 -8.05
CA ILE A 66 -6.85 15.25 -7.81
C ILE A 66 -6.17 13.93 -8.14
N ILE A 67 -6.78 12.81 -7.71
CA ILE A 67 -6.31 11.45 -7.99
C ILE A 67 -7.44 10.70 -8.69
N THR A 68 -7.20 10.26 -9.93
CA THR A 68 -8.18 9.49 -10.71
C THR A 68 -7.60 8.14 -11.11
N VAL A 69 -8.40 7.08 -10.93
CA VAL A 69 -8.09 5.72 -11.39
C VAL A 69 -9.04 5.36 -12.52
N PRO A 70 -8.60 5.33 -13.79
CA PRO A 70 -9.42 4.90 -14.90
C PRO A 70 -9.89 3.43 -14.74
N PRO A 71 -11.07 3.06 -15.27
CA PRO A 71 -11.58 1.69 -15.17
C PRO A 71 -10.75 0.68 -15.97
N TYR A 72 -10.10 1.13 -17.05
CA TYR A 72 -9.24 0.32 -17.90
C TYR A 72 -7.82 0.17 -17.32
N ARG A 73 -7.06 -0.75 -17.91
CA ARG A 73 -5.65 -1.00 -17.60
C ARG A 73 -4.79 -0.63 -18.79
N GLU A 74 -3.51 -0.38 -18.53
CA GLU A 74 -2.49 -0.27 -19.57
C GLU A 74 -2.30 -1.64 -20.27
N GLN A 75 -1.67 -1.68 -21.45
CA GLN A 75 -1.53 -2.87 -22.31
C GLN A 75 -0.91 -4.07 -21.58
N THR A 76 -0.02 -3.85 -20.62
CA THR A 76 0.57 -4.94 -19.83
C THR A 76 -0.23 -5.27 -18.55
N GLY A 77 -1.47 -4.80 -18.44
CA GLY A 77 -2.34 -5.02 -17.28
C GLY A 77 -2.02 -4.16 -16.05
N ARG A 78 -1.15 -3.14 -16.15
CA ARG A 78 -0.83 -2.24 -15.03
C ARG A 78 -2.00 -1.28 -14.75
N ARG A 79 -2.22 -0.96 -13.47
CA ARG A 79 -3.18 0.07 -13.06
C ARG A 79 -2.58 1.45 -13.30
N ILE A 80 -3.39 2.35 -13.82
CA ILE A 80 -3.01 3.74 -14.12
C ILE A 80 -3.53 4.62 -12.98
N LEU A 81 -2.67 5.51 -12.48
CA LEU A 81 -3.01 6.49 -11.45
C LEU A 81 -2.69 7.88 -12.01
N LEU A 82 -3.70 8.72 -12.18
CA LEU A 82 -3.58 10.07 -12.72
C LEU A 82 -3.57 11.08 -11.59
N TYR A 83 -2.52 11.89 -11.51
CA TYR A 83 -2.41 13.00 -10.57
C TYR A 83 -2.57 14.33 -11.30
N ARG A 84 -3.54 15.14 -10.87
CA ARG A 84 -3.77 16.49 -11.41
C ARG A 84 -3.40 17.51 -10.35
N MET A 85 -2.18 18.04 -10.45
CA MET A 85 -1.69 19.11 -9.58
C MET A 85 -1.79 20.45 -10.34
N GLY A 86 -2.89 21.17 -10.17
CA GLY A 86 -3.11 22.48 -10.79
C GLY A 86 -4.57 22.93 -10.70
N LYS A 87 -4.78 24.24 -10.49
CA LYS A 87 -6.10 24.85 -10.59
C LYS A 87 -6.44 25.10 -12.07
N LYS A 88 -7.69 24.84 -12.45
CA LYS A 88 -8.35 25.70 -13.43
C LYS A 88 -8.72 27.01 -12.73
#